data_AF-B3SC29-F1
#
_entry.id   AF-B3SC29-F1
#
_cell.length_a   1.000
_cell.length_b   1.000
_cell.length_c   1.000
_cell.angle_alpha   90.00
_cell.angle_beta   90.00
_cell.angle_gamma   90.00
#
_symmetry.space_group_name_H-M   'P 1'
#
loop_
_entity.id
_entity.type
_entity.pdbx_description
1 polymer ?
#
loop_
_entity_poly.entity_id
_entity_poly.type
_entity_poly.pdbx_seq_one_letter_code
_entity_poly.pdbx_strand_id
1 'polypeptide(L)'
;SAVFTDGRAEQLLTINGAVPINSSGRVRHSVPIALYLRKNFPLSAPICFISPEENQELLTTGMVDSNCRISLSYLEDWKWPGSDLRSLFEIMIVEFSSEIPLI
;
A
#
# COMPACT_ATOMS: atom_id res chain seq x y z
N SER A 1 -12.54 6.75 9.63
CA SER A 1 -13.19 5.43 9.47
C SER A 1 -13.29 5.15 7.99
N ALA A 2 -12.81 4.01 7.51
CA ALA A 2 -13.07 3.58 6.14
C ALA A 2 -14.43 2.89 6.07
N VAL A 3 -15.23 3.19 5.05
CA VAL A 3 -16.56 2.61 4.83
C VAL A 3 -16.46 1.78 3.55
N PHE A 4 -16.83 0.50 3.60
CA PHE A 4 -16.93 -0.33 2.41
C PHE A 4 -18.17 0.05 1.59
N THR A 5 -18.12 -0.21 0.29
CA THR A 5 -19.18 0.05 -0.70
C THR A 5 -20.48 -0.72 -0.46
N ASP A 6 -20.52 -1.64 0.52
CA ASP A 6 -21.72 -2.39 0.94
C ASP A 6 -22.52 -1.67 2.05
N GLY A 7 -22.12 -0.47 2.45
CA GLY A 7 -22.78 0.32 3.49
C GLY A 7 -22.52 -0.16 4.91
N ARG A 8 -21.67 -1.19 5.10
CA ARG A 8 -21.24 -1.63 6.43
C ARG A 8 -19.99 -0.87 6.83
N ALA A 9 -20.14 0.02 7.81
CA ALA A 9 -19.02 0.65 8.48
C ALA A 9 -18.32 -0.39 9.37
N GLU A 10 -17.23 -0.97 8.88
CA GLU A 10 -16.33 -1.78 9.70
C GLU A 10 -15.23 -0.88 10.27
N GLN A 11 -15.00 -0.96 11.59
CA GLN A 11 -13.83 -0.34 12.18
C GLN A 11 -12.58 -1.14 11.78
N LEU A 12 -11.87 -0.62 10.80
CA LEU A 12 -10.55 -1.10 10.40
C LEU A 12 -9.48 -0.35 11.18
N LEU A 13 -8.44 -1.08 11.60
CA LEU A 13 -7.22 -0.44 12.07
C LEU A 13 -6.46 0.07 10.84
N THR A 14 -6.14 1.36 10.83
CA THR A 14 -5.37 1.97 9.75
C THR A 14 -3.94 2.25 10.19
N ILE A 15 -2.98 1.84 9.38
CA ILE A 15 -1.58 2.23 9.48
C ILE A 15 -1.29 3.21 8.35
N ASN A 16 -1.00 4.46 8.70
CA ASN A 16 -0.57 5.49 7.75
C ASN A 16 0.94 5.69 7.89
N GLY A 17 1.62 5.86 6.77
CA GLY A 17 3.05 6.11 6.75
C GLY A 17 3.54 6.38 5.34
N ALA A 18 4.85 6.33 5.14
CA ALA A 18 5.45 6.45 3.83
C ALA A 18 6.56 5.41 3.66
N VAL A 19 6.60 4.79 2.48
CA VAL A 19 7.63 3.83 2.09
C VAL A 19 8.78 4.59 1.44
N PRO A 20 10.02 4.53 1.97
CA PRO A 20 11.16 5.15 1.31
C PRO A 20 11.47 4.43 -0.01
N ILE A 21 11.79 5.18 -1.06
CA ILE A 21 12.19 4.61 -2.35
C ILE A 21 13.59 5.07 -2.75
N ASN A 22 14.28 4.20 -3.46
CA ASN A 22 15.60 4.47 -4.01
C ASN A 22 15.42 5.08 -5.41
N SER A 23 15.28 6.40 -5.49
CA SER A 23 15.33 7.08 -6.79
C SER A 23 16.79 7.29 -7.22
N SER A 24 17.05 7.33 -8.52
CA SER A 24 18.38 7.58 -9.09
C SER A 24 18.93 8.99 -8.85
N GLY A 25 18.22 9.83 -8.09
CA GLY A 25 18.54 11.22 -7.80
C GLY A 25 19.03 11.48 -6.36
N ARG A 26 19.40 12.74 -6.10
CA ARG A 26 19.88 13.22 -4.77
C ARG A 26 18.78 13.40 -3.73
N VAL A 27 17.51 13.34 -4.12
CA VAL A 27 16.36 13.58 -3.23
C VAL A 27 15.85 12.24 -2.72
N ARG A 28 15.71 12.09 -1.39
CA ARG A 28 14.97 10.96 -0.82
C ARG A 28 13.50 11.15 -1.17
N HIS A 29 12.95 10.24 -1.97
CA HIS A 29 11.51 10.17 -2.19
C HIS A 29 10.92 9.12 -1.26
N SER A 30 9.69 9.36 -0.82
CA SER A 30 8.90 8.39 -0.09
C SER A 30 7.49 8.37 -0.67
N VAL A 31 6.91 7.20 -0.76
CA VAL A 31 5.57 7.00 -1.28
C VAL A 31 4.61 6.90 -0.09
N PRO A 32 3.73 7.89 0.15
CA PRO A 32 2.75 7.83 1.21
C PRO A 32 1.74 6.71 0.96
N ILE A 33 1.45 5.94 2.01
CA ILE A 33 0.59 4.75 1.96
C ILE A 33 -0.36 4.68 3.16
N ALA A 34 -1.49 4.01 2.95
CA ALA A 34 -2.44 3.64 3.97
C ALA A 34 -2.73 2.13 3.89
N LEU A 35 -2.49 1.42 5.00
CA LEU A 35 -2.85 0.02 5.16
C LEU A 35 -4.08 -0.10 6.05
N TYR A 36 -5.07 -0.86 5.60
CA TYR A 36 -6.27 -1.17 6.35
C TYR A 36 -6.25 -2.63 6.76
N LEU A 37 -6.25 -2.85 8.07
CA LEU A 37 -6.26 -4.16 8.71
C LEU A 37 -7.69 -4.50 9.14
N ARG A 38 -8.18 -5.63 8.64
CA ARG A 38 -9.45 -6.23 9.08
C ARG A 38 -9.28 -6.93 10.43
N LYS A 39 -10.40 -7.20 11.11
CA LYS A 39 -10.42 -7.86 12.43
C LYS A 39 -9.73 -9.22 12.47
N ASN A 40 -9.71 -9.94 11.34
CA ASN A 40 -9.10 -11.25 11.20
C ASN A 40 -7.62 -11.20 10.83
N PHE A 41 -7.01 -10.02 10.67
CA PHE A 41 -5.57 -9.90 10.48
C PHE A 41 -4.81 -10.61 11.62
N PRO A 42 -3.74 -11.39 11.36
CA PRO A 42 -3.04 -11.56 10.07
C PRO A 42 -3.56 -12.69 9.17
N LEU A 43 -4.72 -13.31 9.43
CA LEU A 43 -5.24 -14.41 8.61
C LEU A 43 -5.62 -13.98 7.18
N SER A 44 -5.93 -12.69 6.97
CA SER A 44 -6.08 -12.10 5.64
C SER A 44 -5.12 -10.94 5.43
N ALA A 45 -4.73 -10.71 4.17
CA ALA A 45 -3.87 -9.60 3.77
C ALA A 45 -4.44 -8.23 4.21
N PRO A 46 -3.56 -7.25 4.46
CA PRO A 46 -3.97 -5.84 4.55
C PRO A 46 -4.51 -5.36 3.20
N ILE A 47 -5.42 -4.38 3.22
CA ILE A 47 -5.78 -3.63 2.02
C ILE A 47 -4.89 -2.40 1.97
N CYS A 48 -4.15 -2.22 0.88
CA CYS A 48 -3.12 -1.20 0.77
C CYS A 48 -3.51 -0.16 -0.28
N PHE A 49 -3.30 1.11 0.03
CA PHE A 49 -3.52 2.23 -0.88
C PHE A 49 -2.32 3.18 -0.89
N ILE A 50 -2.09 3.83 -2.02
CA ILE A 50 -1.33 5.07 -2.10
C ILE A 50 -2.17 6.20 -1.48
N SER A 51 -1.54 7.13 -0.78
CA SER A 51 -2.19 8.29 -0.18
C SER A 51 -1.50 9.57 -0.63
N PRO A 52 -1.71 10.03 -1.87
CA PRO A 52 -1.01 11.20 -2.43
C PRO A 52 -1.20 12.45 -1.55
N GLU A 53 -0.16 13.27 -1.44
CA GLU A 53 -0.28 14.63 -0.89
C GLU A 53 -1.01 15.55 -1.88
N GLU A 54 -1.49 16.72 -1.43
CA GLU A 54 -2.33 17.63 -2.25
C GLU A 54 -1.67 18.07 -3.58
N ASN A 55 -0.35 18.03 -3.66
CA ASN A 55 0.45 18.43 -4.81
C ASN A 55 0.99 17.24 -5.63
N GLN A 56 0.58 16.01 -5.33
CA GLN A 56 1.03 14.81 -6.04
C GLN A 56 -0.07 14.25 -6.92
N GLU A 57 0.29 13.80 -8.13
CA GLU A 57 -0.63 13.09 -9.01
C GLU A 57 -0.34 11.59 -9.00
N LEU A 58 -1.40 10.78 -9.01
CA LEU A 58 -1.31 9.33 -9.08
C LEU A 58 -0.96 8.87 -10.50
N LEU A 59 0.06 8.03 -10.62
CA LEU A 59 0.32 7.26 -11.83
C LEU A 59 -0.23 5.84 -11.67
N THR A 60 -1.09 5.44 -12.59
CA THR A 60 -1.50 4.04 -12.69
C THR A 60 -0.34 3.21 -13.22
N THR A 61 -0.04 2.11 -12.54
CA THR A 61 1.09 1.22 -12.82
C THR A 61 0.59 -0.23 -12.87
N GLY A 62 1.48 -1.19 -13.10
CA GLY A 62 1.12 -2.62 -12.98
C GLY A 62 0.65 -3.00 -11.57
N MET A 63 1.06 -2.23 -10.55
CA MET A 63 0.79 -2.52 -9.14
C MET A 63 -0.18 -1.53 -8.48
N VAL A 64 -0.53 -0.41 -9.12
CA VAL A 64 -1.43 0.61 -8.56
C VAL A 64 -2.51 0.99 -9.57
N ASP A 65 -3.77 0.84 -9.16
CA ASP A 65 -4.93 1.22 -9.98
C ASP A 65 -5.35 2.69 -9.79
N SER A 66 -6.32 3.15 -10.59
CA SER A 66 -6.82 4.53 -10.55
C SER A 66 -7.56 4.90 -9.26
N ASN A 67 -7.88 3.93 -8.40
CA ASN A 67 -8.46 4.15 -7.07
C ASN A 67 -7.38 4.20 -5.99
N CYS A 68 -6.11 4.38 -6.37
CA CYS A 68 -4.94 4.32 -5.52
C CYS A 68 -4.69 2.93 -4.88
N ARG A 69 -5.38 1.87 -5.32
CA ARG A 69 -5.27 0.56 -4.68
C ARG A 69 -3.99 -0.13 -5.13
N ILE A 70 -3.22 -0.60 -4.15
CA ILE A 70 -2.00 -1.38 -4.40
C ILE A 70 -2.37 -2.86 -4.53
N SER A 71 -1.92 -3.48 -5.62
CA SER A 71 -2.09 -4.89 -5.96
C SER A 71 -0.71 -5.50 -6.21
N LEU A 72 -0.22 -6.28 -5.23
CA LEU A 72 1.06 -6.98 -5.29
C LEU A 72 0.80 -8.48 -5.22
N SER A 73 1.57 -9.30 -5.94
CA SER A 73 1.45 -10.76 -5.85
C SER A 73 1.61 -11.26 -4.41
N TYR A 74 2.45 -10.61 -3.61
CA TYR A 74 2.60 -10.94 -2.18
C TYR A 74 1.33 -10.71 -1.34
N LEU A 75 0.46 -9.76 -1.73
CA LEU A 75 -0.85 -9.57 -1.10
C LEU A 75 -1.85 -10.64 -1.56
N GLU A 76 -1.78 -11.07 -2.82
CA GLU A 76 -2.61 -12.13 -3.38
C GLU A 76 -2.29 -13.50 -2.78
N ASP A 77 -1.00 -13.78 -2.60
CA ASP A 77 -0.47 -15.02 -2.02
C ASP A 77 -0.36 -14.98 -0.48
N TRP A 78 -0.89 -13.94 0.17
CA TRP A 78 -0.76 -13.74 1.61
C TRP A 78 -1.29 -14.95 2.39
N LYS A 79 -0.42 -15.54 3.21
CA LYS A 79 -0.73 -16.73 4.00
C LYS A 79 -0.06 -16.69 5.36
N TRP A 80 -0.85 -16.52 6.42
CA TRP A 80 -0.36 -16.69 7.79
C TRP A 80 -0.02 -18.16 8.08
N PRO A 81 1.11 -18.48 8.76
CA PRO A 81 2.11 -17.59 9.35
C PRO A 81 3.32 -17.26 8.45
N GLY A 82 3.26 -17.60 7.15
CA GLY A 82 4.37 -17.34 6.22
C GLY A 82 4.47 -15.89 5.74
N SER A 83 3.39 -15.11 5.82
CA SER A 83 3.36 -13.71 5.40
C SER A 83 3.29 -12.75 6.59
N ASP A 84 4.07 -11.68 6.52
CA ASP A 84 4.08 -10.57 7.47
C ASP A 84 4.20 -9.19 6.80
N LEU A 85 3.97 -8.13 7.61
CA LEU A 85 4.03 -6.74 7.14
C LEU A 85 5.44 -6.27 6.84
N ARG A 86 6.46 -6.86 7.47
CA ARG A 86 7.86 -6.46 7.24
C ARG A 86 8.25 -6.79 5.80
N SER A 87 8.01 -8.03 5.39
CA SER A 87 8.27 -8.52 4.05
C SER A 87 7.42 -7.78 3.02
N LEU A 88 6.15 -7.45 3.36
CA LEU A 88 5.32 -6.59 2.52
C LEU A 88 5.97 -5.21 2.26
N PHE A 89 6.48 -4.55 3.30
CA PHE A 89 7.16 -3.26 3.14
C PHE A 89 8.47 -3.38 2.35
N GLU A 90 9.25 -4.42 2.58
CA GLU A 90 10.48 -4.68 1.81
C GLU A 90 10.17 -4.84 0.31
N ILE A 91 9.07 -5.53 -0.03
CA ILE A 91 8.59 -5.67 -1.41
C ILE A 91 8.09 -4.31 -1.96
N MET A 92 7.30 -3.56 -1.20
CA MET A 92 6.86 -2.21 -1.61
C MET A 92 8.04 -1.29 -1.92
N ILE A 93 9.13 -1.35 -1.16
CA ILE A 93 10.34 -0.55 -1.43
C ILE A 93 10.90 -0.91 -2.80
N VAL A 94 11.03 -2.20 -3.13
CA VAL A 94 11.58 -2.66 -4.41
C VAL A 94 10.69 -2.23 -5.57
N GLU A 95 9.39 -2.51 -5.47
CA GLU A 95 8.42 -2.25 -6.53
C GLU A 95 8.27 -0.75 -6.80
N PHE A 96 8.09 0.08 -5.77
CA PHE A 96 7.98 1.53 -5.93
C PHE A 96 9.30 2.21 -6.32
N SER A 97 10.46 1.59 -6.05
CA SER A 97 11.74 2.08 -6.57
C SER A 97 11.93 1.75 -8.05
N SER A 98 11.32 0.65 -8.53
CA SER A 98 11.35 0.24 -9.93
C SER A 98 10.39 1.08 -10.78
N GLU A 99 9.18 1.32 -10.28
CA GLU A 99 8.14 2.10 -10.96
C GLU A 99 7.43 3.01 -9.94
N ILE A 100 7.75 4.31 -9.97
CA ILE A 100 7.22 5.27 -9.00
C ILE A 100 5.76 5.58 -9.33
N PRO A 101 4.79 5.36 -8.41
CA PRO A 101 3.36 5.55 -8.69
C PRO A 101 2.87 6.99 -8.49
N LEU A 102 3.78 7.95 -8.35
CA LEU A 102 3.48 9.36 -8.05
C LEU A 102 4.39 10.29 -8.86
N ILE A 103 3.84 11.44 -9.29
CA ILE A 103 4.59 12.56 -9.89
C ILE A 103 4.31 13.87 -9.16
#